data_AF-A0A2T0R7T5-F1
#
_entry.id   AF-A0A2T0R7T5-F1
#
_cell.length_a   1.000
_cell.length_b   1.000
_cell.length_c   1.000
_cell.angle_alpha   90.00
_cell.angle_beta   90.00
_cell.angle_gamma   90.00
#
_symmetry.space_group_name_H-M   'P 1'
#
loop_
_entity.id
_entity.type
_entity.pdbx_description
1 polymer ?
#
loop_
_entity_poly.entity_id
_entity_poly.type
_entity_poly.pdbx_seq_one_letter_code
_entity_poly.pdbx_strand_id
1 'polypeptide(L)'
;MLSTPVTVGRRLLVVLEPGDEVVTALATACRDHGVRQAAVTAFLGAFTRVELIGTADPVADPDLPLPRSVVVHHVEGTASGTVAPGPDGDLVVHLHAAVGVKGAAALGYAGHVLSATTHYTGEVLLEELHGVELVRRPDERAHGIPTLRVP
;
A
#
# COMPACT_ATOMS: atom_id res chain seq x y z
N MET A 1 5.16 12.37 -17.79
CA MET A 1 5.85 12.60 -16.50
C MET A 1 5.25 13.86 -15.91
N LEU A 2 4.77 13.81 -14.68
CA LEU A 2 4.22 14.95 -13.93
C LEU A 2 5.00 15.03 -12.61
N SER A 3 5.41 16.23 -12.25
CA SER A 3 6.07 16.51 -10.97
C SER A 3 5.52 17.82 -10.42
N THR A 4 5.22 17.85 -9.13
CA THR A 4 4.78 19.05 -8.42
C THR A 4 5.46 19.09 -7.05
N PRO A 5 5.85 20.26 -6.53
CA PRO A 5 6.31 20.36 -5.16
C PRO A 5 5.15 20.05 -4.19
N VAL A 6 5.49 19.46 -3.05
CA VAL A 6 4.57 19.23 -1.93
C VAL A 6 5.20 19.75 -0.65
N THR A 7 4.37 20.10 0.33
CA THR A 7 4.82 20.37 1.69
C THR A 7 4.37 19.25 2.62
N VAL A 8 5.24 18.86 3.55
CA VAL A 8 4.92 17.84 4.56
C VAL A 8 4.14 18.49 5.69
N GLY A 9 2.99 17.90 5.99
CA GLY A 9 2.11 18.28 7.10
C GLY A 9 2.42 17.47 8.36
N ARG A 10 1.37 16.98 9.01
CA ARG A 10 1.48 16.13 10.20
C ARG A 10 2.11 14.78 9.85
N ARG A 11 2.83 14.21 10.82
CA ARG A 11 3.32 12.83 10.76
C ARG A 11 2.52 11.99 11.74
N LEU A 12 1.98 10.86 11.27
CA LEU A 12 1.24 9.93 12.09
C LEU A 12 2.05 8.65 12.25
N LEU A 13 2.29 8.26 13.50
CA LEU A 13 2.72 6.91 13.82
C LEU A 13 1.46 6.04 13.96
N VAL A 14 1.35 5.02 13.13
CA VAL A 14 0.33 3.99 13.26
C VAL A 14 1.03 2.73 13.76
N VAL A 15 0.62 2.28 14.94
CA VAL A 15 0.99 0.98 15.48
C VAL A 15 -0.16 0.04 15.21
N LEU A 16 0.09 -0.97 14.37
CA LEU A 16 -0.86 -2.02 14.04
C LEU A 16 -0.72 -3.14 15.06
N GLU A 17 -1.84 -3.57 15.62
CA GLU A 17 -1.92 -4.62 16.63
C GLU A 17 -2.13 -6.00 15.98
N PRO A 18 -1.88 -7.10 16.70
CA PRO A 18 -2.18 -8.44 16.21
C PRO A 18 -3.63 -8.58 15.71
N GLY A 19 -3.78 -9.02 14.45
CA GLY A 19 -5.08 -9.21 13.81
C GLY A 19 -5.60 -8.02 13.00
N ASP A 20 -4.98 -6.85 13.08
CA ASP A 20 -5.38 -5.70 12.27
C ASP A 20 -5.18 -5.98 10.77
N GLU A 21 -6.18 -5.60 9.97
CA GLU A 21 -6.06 -5.57 8.52
C GLU A 21 -5.39 -4.25 8.10
N VAL A 22 -4.19 -4.36 7.52
CA VAL A 22 -3.26 -3.25 7.30
C VAL A 22 -3.88 -2.15 6.43
N VAL A 23 -4.50 -2.50 5.31
CA VAL A 23 -5.00 -1.51 4.33
C VAL A 23 -6.13 -0.70 4.96
N THR A 24 -7.05 -1.38 5.62
CA THR A 24 -8.21 -0.79 6.31
C THR A 24 -7.79 0.04 7.52
N ALA A 25 -6.83 -0.44 8.31
CA ALA A 25 -6.32 0.27 9.48
C ALA A 25 -5.64 1.59 9.09
N LEU A 26 -4.82 1.61 8.03
CA LEU A 26 -4.18 2.84 7.56
C LEU A 26 -5.18 3.84 6.98
N ALA A 27 -6.18 3.37 6.24
CA ALA A 27 -7.27 4.24 5.76
C ALA A 27 -8.06 4.84 6.94
N THR A 28 -8.30 4.03 7.98
CA THR A 28 -9.00 4.45 9.21
C THR A 28 -8.19 5.49 9.99
N ALA A 29 -6.90 5.25 10.23
CA ALA A 29 -6.02 6.22 10.89
C ALA A 29 -6.00 7.57 10.16
N CYS A 30 -5.92 7.55 8.83
CA CYS A 30 -6.02 8.77 8.02
C CYS A 30 -7.37 9.49 8.22
N ARG A 31 -8.50 8.76 8.20
CA ARG A 31 -9.83 9.34 8.44
C ARG A 31 -9.95 9.95 9.84
N ASP A 32 -9.54 9.21 10.86
CA ASP A 32 -9.68 9.61 12.28
C ASP A 32 -8.87 10.86 12.60
N HIS A 33 -7.73 11.04 11.92
CA HIS A 33 -6.90 12.23 12.06
C HIS A 33 -7.17 13.30 10.99
N GLY A 34 -8.18 13.13 10.12
CA GLY A 34 -8.52 14.09 9.08
C GLY A 34 -7.40 14.30 8.04
N VAL A 35 -6.58 13.28 7.78
CA VAL A 35 -5.56 13.26 6.73
C VAL A 35 -6.18 12.70 5.46
N ARG A 36 -6.30 13.53 4.40
CA ARG A 36 -6.88 13.09 3.12
C ARG A 36 -5.87 12.45 2.16
N GLN A 37 -4.60 12.75 2.31
CA GLN A 37 -3.55 12.29 1.41
C GLN A 37 -2.21 12.21 2.14
N ALA A 38 -1.48 11.12 1.94
CA ALA A 38 -0.25 10.86 2.67
C ALA A 38 0.72 9.96 1.89
N ALA A 39 2.00 10.06 2.22
CA ALA A 39 3.02 9.07 1.86
C ALA A 39 3.27 8.13 3.05
N VAL A 40 3.46 6.84 2.75
CA VAL A 40 3.96 5.85 3.71
C VAL A 40 5.48 5.81 3.56
N THR A 41 6.18 6.45 4.49
CA THR A 41 7.64 6.67 4.39
C THR A 41 8.46 5.64 5.15
N ALA A 42 7.85 4.97 6.13
CA ALA A 42 8.40 3.79 6.77
C ALA A 42 7.27 2.81 7.07
N PHE A 43 7.51 1.53 6.80
CA PHE A 43 6.65 0.43 7.21
C PHE A 43 7.55 -0.75 7.57
N LEU A 44 7.41 -1.24 8.79
CA LEU A 44 8.03 -2.49 9.23
C LEU A 44 6.94 -3.36 9.86
N GLY A 45 6.87 -4.64 9.51
CA GLY A 45 5.86 -5.50 10.12
C GLY A 45 6.02 -6.97 9.85
N ALA A 46 5.36 -7.74 10.70
CA ALA A 46 5.15 -9.18 10.55
C ALA A 46 3.68 -9.44 10.22
N PHE A 47 3.40 -10.35 9.28
CA PHE A 47 2.05 -10.69 8.86
C PHE A 47 1.79 -12.19 8.99
N THR A 48 0.62 -12.56 9.52
CA THR A 48 0.15 -13.96 9.49
C THR A 48 -0.26 -14.36 8.08
N ARG A 49 -0.71 -13.37 7.29
CA ARG A 49 -1.15 -13.51 5.91
C ARG A 49 -0.93 -12.21 5.15
N VAL A 50 -0.40 -12.29 3.94
CA VAL A 50 -0.38 -11.19 2.96
C VAL A 50 -0.86 -11.69 1.61
N GLU A 51 -1.63 -10.87 0.90
CA GLU A 51 -2.02 -11.10 -0.49
C GLU A 51 -1.35 -10.10 -1.42
N LEU A 52 -0.60 -10.60 -2.40
CA LEU A 52 0.22 -9.78 -3.28
C LEU A 52 -0.11 -10.03 -4.76
N ILE A 53 -0.14 -8.96 -5.56
CA ILE A 53 -0.02 -9.04 -7.01
C ILE A 53 1.46 -8.83 -7.38
N GLY A 54 2.09 -9.75 -8.11
CA GLY A 54 3.46 -9.56 -8.62
C GLY A 54 4.44 -10.73 -8.53
N THR A 55 4.08 -11.91 -8.01
CA THR A 55 5.10 -12.86 -7.52
C THR A 55 4.99 -14.35 -7.82
N ALA A 56 4.08 -14.83 -8.65
CA ALA A 56 3.90 -16.29 -8.76
C ALA A 56 4.15 -16.87 -10.15
N ASP A 57 3.64 -16.23 -11.21
CA ASP A 57 3.50 -16.91 -12.49
C ASP A 57 4.15 -16.13 -13.65
N PRO A 58 4.68 -16.82 -14.67
CA PRO A 58 4.94 -16.22 -15.96
C PRO A 58 3.68 -15.51 -16.48
N VAL A 59 3.85 -14.30 -16.98
CA VAL A 59 2.76 -13.51 -17.56
C VAL A 59 2.69 -13.78 -19.05
N ALA A 60 1.49 -14.03 -19.57
CA ALA A 60 1.28 -14.25 -20.99
C ALA A 60 1.52 -12.96 -21.81
N ASP A 61 1.09 -11.82 -21.25
CA ASP A 61 1.32 -10.49 -21.81
C ASP A 61 1.79 -9.56 -20.66
N PRO A 62 3.07 -9.13 -20.65
CA PRO A 62 3.60 -8.29 -19.59
C PRO A 62 3.01 -6.87 -19.57
N ASP A 63 2.33 -6.43 -20.64
CA ASP A 63 1.67 -5.11 -20.69
C ASP A 63 0.32 -5.13 -19.95
N LEU A 64 -0.30 -6.30 -19.80
CA LEU A 64 -1.60 -6.42 -19.13
C LEU A 64 -1.46 -6.49 -17.60
N PRO A 65 -2.45 -5.96 -16.86
CA PRO A 65 -2.52 -6.15 -15.41
C PRO A 65 -2.49 -7.63 -15.06
N LEU A 66 -1.73 -7.95 -14.01
CA LEU A 66 -1.65 -9.32 -13.51
C LEU A 66 -3.04 -9.77 -13.00
N PRO A 67 -3.60 -10.86 -13.55
CA PRO A 67 -4.94 -11.31 -13.19
C PRO A 67 -4.98 -12.11 -11.88
N ARG A 68 -3.83 -12.44 -11.31
CA ARG A 68 -3.70 -13.34 -10.16
C ARG A 68 -2.93 -12.69 -9.03
N SER A 69 -3.38 -12.96 -7.81
CA SER A 69 -2.66 -12.71 -6.58
C SER A 69 -2.05 -14.01 -6.05
N VAL A 70 -1.07 -13.86 -5.16
CA VAL A 70 -0.52 -14.94 -4.34
C VAL A 70 -0.78 -14.63 -2.87
N VAL A 71 -1.11 -15.68 -2.12
CA VAL A 71 -1.25 -15.62 -0.68
C VAL A 71 -0.02 -16.23 -0.03
N VAL A 72 0.62 -15.47 0.85
CA VAL A 72 1.82 -15.90 1.57
C VAL A 72 1.56 -15.76 3.07
N HIS A 73 1.98 -16.76 3.84
CA HIS A 73 1.71 -16.84 5.27
C HIS A 73 2.98 -16.67 6.09
N HIS A 74 2.82 -16.11 7.29
CA HIS A 74 3.89 -15.93 8.29
C HIS A 74 5.14 -15.30 7.68
N VAL A 75 5.02 -14.04 7.29
CA VAL A 75 6.09 -13.29 6.63
C VAL A 75 6.47 -12.06 7.44
N GLU A 76 7.68 -11.53 7.21
CA GLU A 76 8.16 -10.29 7.82
C GLU A 76 8.81 -9.42 6.74
N GLY A 77 8.63 -8.11 6.80
CA GLY A 77 9.18 -7.25 5.75
C GLY A 77 8.86 -5.77 5.88
N THR A 78 8.98 -5.09 4.74
CA THR A 78 8.78 -3.65 4.62
C THR A 78 7.82 -3.32 3.48
N ALA A 79 7.18 -2.16 3.56
CA ALA A 79 6.30 -1.64 2.55
C ALA A 79 6.46 -0.12 2.36
N SER A 80 6.01 0.37 1.22
CA SER A 80 5.92 1.80 0.94
C SER A 80 4.75 2.05 0.01
N GLY A 81 4.24 3.28 0.01
CA GLY A 81 3.04 3.59 -0.73
C GLY A 81 2.47 4.97 -0.45
N THR A 82 1.22 5.15 -0.87
CA THR A 82 0.51 6.42 -0.76
C THR A 82 -0.95 6.20 -0.40
N VAL A 83 -1.51 7.13 0.35
CA VAL A 83 -2.95 7.25 0.60
C VAL A 83 -3.45 8.44 -0.20
N ALA A 84 -4.50 8.24 -0.98
CA ALA A 84 -5.16 9.31 -1.72
C ALA A 84 -6.65 8.98 -1.91
N PRO A 85 -7.53 9.97 -2.07
CA PRO A 85 -8.93 9.76 -2.41
C PRO A 85 -9.10 8.99 -3.71
N GLY A 86 -10.04 8.05 -3.74
CA GLY A 86 -10.57 7.43 -4.95
C GLY A 86 -11.59 8.34 -5.66
N PRO A 87 -12.18 7.85 -6.78
CA PRO A 87 -13.20 8.59 -7.52
C PRO A 87 -14.41 8.98 -6.67
N ASP A 88 -14.78 8.11 -5.72
CA ASP A 88 -15.96 8.28 -4.85
C ASP A 88 -15.63 9.06 -3.55
N GLY A 89 -14.38 9.52 -3.41
CA GLY A 89 -13.92 10.29 -2.24
C GLY A 89 -13.36 9.45 -1.09
N ASP A 90 -13.59 8.13 -1.08
CA ASP A 90 -13.02 7.21 -0.10
C ASP A 90 -11.50 7.16 -0.17
N LEU A 91 -10.84 7.00 0.97
CA LEU A 91 -9.37 6.92 1.02
C LEU A 91 -8.89 5.56 0.53
N VAL A 92 -8.10 5.58 -0.54
CA VAL A 92 -7.48 4.39 -1.13
C VAL A 92 -6.00 4.35 -0.75
N VAL A 93 -5.66 3.32 0.03
CA VAL A 93 -4.28 2.97 0.39
C VAL A 93 -3.69 2.11 -0.74
N HIS A 94 -2.61 2.60 -1.36
CA HIS A 94 -1.85 1.84 -2.35
C HIS A 94 -0.48 1.53 -1.77
N LEU A 95 -0.25 0.27 -1.43
CA LEU A 95 1.00 -0.23 -0.89
C LEU A 95 1.67 -1.23 -1.83
N HIS A 96 2.99 -1.18 -1.87
CA HIS A 96 3.81 -2.29 -2.32
C HIS A 96 4.66 -2.78 -1.16
N ALA A 97 4.82 -4.09 -1.03
CA ALA A 97 5.60 -4.71 0.02
C ALA A 97 6.68 -5.63 -0.55
N ALA A 98 7.74 -5.84 0.22
CA ALA A 98 8.72 -6.90 0.05
C ALA A 98 8.84 -7.64 1.39
N VAL A 99 8.57 -8.95 1.37
CA VAL A 99 8.43 -9.79 2.55
C VAL A 99 9.22 -11.08 2.42
N GLY A 100 9.81 -11.55 3.51
CA GLY A 100 10.47 -12.85 3.61
C GLY A 100 9.60 -13.86 4.36
N VAL A 101 9.59 -15.12 3.90
CA VAL A 101 8.81 -16.19 4.54
C VAL A 101 9.55 -16.73 5.76
N LYS A 102 8.90 -16.68 6.92
CA LYS A 102 9.47 -17.15 8.19
C LYS A 102 9.76 -18.65 8.11
N GLY A 103 11.00 -19.01 8.41
CA GLY A 103 11.46 -20.40 8.37
C GLY A 103 11.83 -20.94 6.99
N ALA A 104 11.79 -20.12 5.93
CA ALA A 104 12.14 -20.53 4.56
C ALA A 104 13.40 -19.81 4.02
N ALA A 105 14.37 -19.54 4.91
CA ALA A 105 15.63 -18.86 4.58
C ALA A 105 15.40 -17.53 3.83
N ALA A 106 15.92 -17.38 2.61
CA ALA A 106 15.83 -16.15 1.81
C ALA A 106 14.65 -16.15 0.81
N LEU A 107 13.69 -17.07 0.94
CA LEU A 107 12.49 -17.05 0.11
C LEU A 107 11.67 -15.80 0.41
N GLY A 108 11.51 -14.93 -0.59
CA GLY A 108 10.81 -13.67 -0.46
C GLY A 108 9.84 -13.42 -1.60
N TYR A 109 8.84 -12.59 -1.31
CA TYR A 109 7.79 -12.15 -2.21
C TYR A 109 7.72 -10.62 -2.17
N ALA A 110 7.61 -9.98 -3.33
CA ALA A 110 7.31 -8.57 -3.45
C ALA A 110 6.12 -8.31 -4.38
N GLY A 111 5.40 -7.22 -4.16
CA GLY A 111 4.28 -6.90 -5.02
C GLY A 111 3.34 -5.83 -4.47
N HIS A 112 2.29 -5.56 -5.22
CA HIS A 112 1.19 -4.71 -4.79
C HIS A 112 0.36 -5.45 -3.73
N VAL A 113 0.11 -4.79 -2.59
CA VAL A 113 -0.62 -5.38 -1.45
C VAL A 113 -2.13 -5.23 -1.67
N LEU A 114 -2.82 -6.36 -1.77
CA LEU A 114 -4.29 -6.38 -1.76
C LEU A 114 -4.86 -6.43 -0.34
N SER A 115 -4.22 -7.20 0.54
CA SER A 115 -4.57 -7.28 1.96
C SER A 115 -3.38 -7.81 2.77
N ALA A 116 -3.32 -7.45 4.04
CA ALA A 116 -2.36 -8.03 4.98
C ALA A 116 -2.92 -8.04 6.39
N THR A 117 -2.67 -9.11 7.15
CA THR A 117 -3.09 -9.24 8.55
C THR A 117 -1.86 -9.22 9.45
N THR A 118 -1.79 -8.24 10.35
CA THR A 118 -0.69 -8.05 11.29
C THR A 118 -0.55 -9.24 12.25
N HIS A 119 0.69 -9.68 12.49
CA HIS A 119 1.00 -10.81 13.36
C HIS A 119 1.36 -10.37 14.79
N TYR A 120 2.41 -9.57 14.95
CA TYR A 120 2.90 -9.13 16.26
C TYR A 120 2.70 -7.64 16.45
N THR A 121 3.28 -6.86 15.56
CA THR A 121 3.10 -5.41 15.44
C THR A 121 3.46 -4.99 14.02
N GLY A 122 2.85 -3.91 13.56
CA GLY A 122 3.28 -3.18 12.36
C GLY A 122 3.52 -1.72 12.73
N GLU A 123 4.69 -1.19 12.41
CA GLU A 123 5.06 0.18 12.69
C GLU A 123 5.07 0.96 11.38
N VAL A 124 4.15 1.91 11.25
CA VAL A 124 3.95 2.66 10.01
C VAL A 124 4.04 4.16 10.27
N LEU A 125 4.86 4.85 9.49
CA LEU A 125 4.95 6.30 9.48
C LEU A 125 4.25 6.85 8.24
N LEU A 126 3.19 7.62 8.48
CA LEU A 126 2.47 8.37 7.47
C LEU A 126 2.89 9.84 7.52
N GLU A 127 3.15 10.41 6.34
CA GLU A 127 3.44 11.84 6.18
C GLU A 127 2.32 12.47 5.36
N GLU A 128 1.54 13.36 5.99
CA GLU A 128 0.49 14.13 5.32
C GLU A 128 1.11 15.04 4.25
N LEU A 129 0.44 15.12 3.08
CA LEU A 129 0.91 15.92 1.95
C LEU A 129 -0.01 17.13 1.72
N HIS A 130 0.59 18.30 1.49
CA HIS A 130 -0.10 19.55 1.17
C HIS A 130 0.47 20.21 -0.08
N GLY A 131 -0.21 21.25 -0.57
CA GLY A 131 0.17 21.97 -1.80
C GLY A 131 -0.19 21.25 -3.09
N VAL A 132 -0.96 20.15 -3.00
CA VAL A 132 -1.40 19.32 -4.11
C VAL A 132 -2.79 18.76 -3.80
N GLU A 133 -3.57 18.43 -4.82
CA GLU A 133 -4.77 17.59 -4.67
C GLU A 133 -4.53 16.24 -5.35
N LEU A 134 -4.31 15.20 -4.56
CA LEU A 134 -4.19 13.85 -5.09
C LEU A 134 -5.57 13.23 -5.29
N VAL A 135 -5.74 12.51 -6.40
CA VAL A 135 -6.92 11.65 -6.63
C VAL A 135 -6.53 10.44 -7.47
N ARG A 136 -7.06 9.26 -7.15
CA ARG A 136 -6.93 8.07 -8.01
C ARG A 136 -8.05 8.05 -9.02
N ARG A 137 -7.70 7.93 -10.30
CA ARG A 137 -8.67 7.80 -11.39
C ARG A 137 -8.25 6.68 -12.34
N PRO A 138 -9.21 5.85 -12.83
CA PRO A 138 -8.94 4.92 -13.92
C PRO A 138 -8.24 5.61 -15.09
N ASP A 139 -7.25 4.95 -15.66
CA ASP A 139 -6.54 5.40 -16.85
C ASP A 139 -6.63 4.33 -17.93
N GLU A 140 -7.23 4.65 -19.07
CA GLU A 140 -7.31 3.73 -20.22
C GLU A 140 -5.92 3.29 -20.70
N ARG A 141 -4.93 4.18 -20.59
CA ARG A 141 -3.53 3.88 -20.94
C ARG A 141 -2.87 2.92 -19.95
N ALA A 142 -3.46 2.76 -18.76
CA ALA A 142 -3.05 1.79 -17.75
C ALA A 142 -4.11 0.68 -17.58
N HIS A 143 -4.83 0.36 -18.65
CA HIS A 143 -5.83 -0.72 -18.68
C HIS A 143 -6.94 -0.57 -17.61
N GLY A 144 -7.32 0.67 -17.33
CA GLY A 144 -8.36 0.99 -16.35
C GLY A 144 -7.90 0.97 -14.88
N ILE A 145 -6.63 0.66 -14.61
CA ILE A 145 -6.09 0.73 -13.25
C ILE A 145 -6.21 2.17 -12.72
N PRO A 146 -6.73 2.38 -11.50
CA PRO A 146 -6.72 3.69 -10.86
C PRO A 146 -5.29 4.20 -10.62
N THR A 147 -4.86 5.17 -11.41
CA THR A 147 -3.55 5.82 -11.28
C THR A 147 -3.66 7.10 -10.47
N LEU A 148 -2.55 7.49 -9.82
CA LEU A 148 -2.49 8.75 -9.08
C LEU A 148 -2.48 9.93 -10.06
N ARG A 149 -3.39 10.87 -9.86
CA ARG A 149 -3.48 12.12 -10.62
C ARG A 149 -3.23 13.31 -9.70
N VAL A 150 -2.62 14.31 -10.30
CA VAL A 150 -2.47 15.66 -9.78
C VAL A 150 -3.15 16.55 -10.83
N PRO A 151 -4.12 17.40 -10.46
CA PRO A 151 -4.74 18.34 -11.40
C PRO A 151 -3.73 19.34 -11.99
#